data_AF-A0A0M2KFE4-F1
#
_entry.id   AF-A0A0M2KFE4-F1
#
_cell.length_a   1.000
_cell.length_b   1.000
_cell.length_c   1.000
_cell.angle_alpha   90.00
_cell.angle_beta   90.00
_cell.angle_gamma   90.00
#
_symmetry.space_group_name_H-M   'P 1'
#
loop_
_entity.id
_entity.type
_entity.pdbx_description
1 polymer ?
#
loop_
_entity_poly.entity_id
_entity_poly.type
_entity_poly.pdbx_seq_one_letter_code
_entity_poly.pdbx_strand_id
1 'polypeptide(L)' 'MSQAACSEHHTDRLEEAKNIALGWRIIGQITPDTLEDAITLLRDCSAHAAAIYELLSVEINENAKYK' A
#
# COMPACT_ATOMS: atom_id res chain seq x y z
N MET A 1 -6.20 18.47 -23.34
CA MET A 1 -5.22 17.39 -23.06
C MET A 1 -5.07 17.23 -21.56
N SER A 2 -5.93 16.44 -20.90
CA SER A 2 -5.89 16.26 -19.42
C SER A 2 -6.32 14.87 -18.92
N GLN A 3 -6.89 14.00 -19.77
CA GLN A 3 -7.24 12.64 -19.32
C GLN A 3 -6.02 11.72 -19.19
N ALA A 4 -5.01 11.85 -20.07
CA ALA A 4 -3.81 11.03 -20.04
C ALA A 4 -2.96 11.21 -18.77
N ALA A 5 -2.79 12.47 -18.31
CA ALA A 5 -2.04 12.76 -17.08
C ALA A 5 -2.75 12.26 -15.82
N CYS A 6 -4.09 12.22 -15.83
CA CYS A 6 -4.88 11.69 -14.71
C CYS A 6 -4.80 10.16 -14.65
N SER A 7 -4.83 9.48 -15.81
CA SER A 7 -4.67 8.03 -15.88
C SER A 7 -3.25 7.55 -15.52
N GLU A 8 -2.21 8.33 -15.87
CA GLU A 8 -0.82 8.02 -15.49
C GLU A 8 -0.64 8.08 -13.97
N HIS A 9 -1.06 9.18 -13.33
CA HIS A 9 -1.00 9.31 -11.87
C HIS A 9 -1.82 8.28 -11.10
N HIS A 10 -2.94 7.83 -11.68
CA HIS A 10 -3.79 6.80 -11.11
C HIS A 10 -3.15 5.41 -11.18
N THR A 11 -2.53 5.08 -12.31
CA THR A 11 -1.80 3.81 -12.50
C THR A 11 -0.59 3.72 -11.57
N ASP A 12 0.13 4.82 -11.37
CA ASP A 12 1.29 4.89 -10.48
C ASP A 12 0.92 4.61 -9.01
N ARG A 13 -0.20 5.16 -8.53
CA ARG A 13 -0.68 4.95 -7.15
C ARG A 13 -1.14 3.52 -6.88
N LEU A 14 -1.76 2.88 -7.86
CA LEU A 14 -2.16 1.48 -7.77
C LEU A 14 -0.95 0.54 -7.77
N GLU A 15 0.05 0.81 -8.61
CA GLU A 15 1.31 0.06 -8.61
C GLU A 15 2.09 0.28 -7.30
N GLU A 16 2.07 1.49 -6.73
CA GLU A 16 2.61 1.76 -5.41
C GLU A 16 1.92 0.91 -4.32
N ALA A 17 0.58 0.92 -4.28
CA ALA A 17 -0.18 0.12 -3.31
C ALA A 17 0.10 -1.39 -3.45
N LYS A 18 0.19 -1.90 -4.68
CA LYS A 18 0.57 -3.30 -4.95
C LYS A 18 1.97 -3.62 -4.44
N ASN A 19 2.95 -2.76 -4.73
CA ASN A 19 4.34 -2.96 -4.32
C ASN A 19 4.46 -2.98 -2.79
N ILE A 20 3.75 -2.10 -2.08
CA ILE A 20 3.72 -2.09 -0.62
C ILE A 20 3.07 -3.37 -0.08
N ALA A 21 1.95 -3.82 -0.65
CA ALA A 21 1.30 -5.08 -0.25
C ALA A 21 2.20 -6.31 -0.46
N LEU A 22 2.96 -6.32 -1.56
CA LEU A 22 3.96 -7.35 -1.85
C LEU A 22 5.10 -7.33 -0.83
N GLY A 23 5.62 -6.15 -0.49
CA GLY A 23 6.60 -5.96 0.57
C GLY A 23 6.12 -6.51 1.91
N TRP A 24 4.86 -6.30 2.25
CA TRP A 24 4.25 -6.82 3.49
C TRP A 24 4.24 -8.35 3.52
N ARG A 25 3.82 -9.00 2.42
CA ARG A 25 3.84 -10.47 2.33
C ARG A 25 5.24 -11.05 2.53
N ILE A 26 6.28 -10.34 2.06
CA ILE A 26 7.68 -10.73 2.24
C ILE A 26 8.10 -10.54 3.70
N ILE A 27 7.80 -9.38 4.29
CA ILE A 27 8.14 -9.08 5.69
C ILE A 27 7.45 -10.05 6.65
N GLY A 28 6.19 -10.41 6.41
CA GLY A 28 5.46 -11.40 7.21
C GLY A 28 6.03 -12.83 7.16
N GLN A 29 6.95 -13.11 6.24
CA GLN A 29 7.71 -14.37 6.19
C GLN A 29 9.07 -14.28 6.91
N ILE A 30 9.49 -13.08 7.32
CA ILE A 30 10.70 -12.87 8.10
C ILE A 30 10.41 -13.29 9.54
N THR A 31 11.17 -14.27 10.03
CA THR A 31 11.14 -14.62 11.45
C THR A 31 12.07 -13.66 12.19
N PRO A 32 11.57 -12.86 13.16
CA PRO A 32 12.43 -11.99 13.94
C PRO A 32 13.38 -12.79 14.82
N ASP A 33 14.65 -12.39 14.85
CA ASP A 33 15.68 -13.02 15.68
C ASP A 33 15.57 -12.57 17.16
N THR A 34 15.03 -11.37 17.39
CA THR A 34 14.83 -10.81 18.74
C THR A 34 13.42 -10.26 18.96
N LEU A 35 13.04 -10.05 20.22
CA LEU A 35 11.77 -9.42 20.58
C LEU A 35 11.69 -7.97 20.08
N GLU A 36 12.81 -7.25 20.07
CA GLU A 36 12.87 -5.86 19.61
C GLU A 36 12.66 -5.76 18.09
N ASP A 37 13.21 -6.73 17.33
CA ASP A 37 12.93 -6.88 15.91
C ASP A 37 11.46 -7.21 15.66
N ALA A 38 10.88 -8.11 16.46
CA ALA A 38 9.46 -8.45 16.35
C ALA A 38 8.55 -7.22 16.60
N ILE A 39 8.88 -6.38 17.58
CA ILE A 39 8.14 -5.15 17.89
C ILE A 39 8.29 -4.13 16.76
N THR A 40 9.50 -3.96 16.22
CA THR A 40 9.77 -3.05 15.10
C THR A 40 9.01 -3.47 13.86
N LEU A 41 9.13 -4.75 13.49
CA LEU A 41 8.40 -5.34 12.37
C LEU A 41 6.89 -5.15 12.52
N LEU A 42 6.32 -5.36 13.72
CA LEU A 42 4.90 -5.16 13.96
C LEU A 42 4.47 -3.70 13.77
N ARG A 43 5.27 -2.74 14.24
CA ARG A 43 4.98 -1.30 14.11
C ARG A 43 5.04 -0.86 12.65
N ASP A 44 6.09 -1.26 11.95
CA ASP A 44 6.27 -0.95 10.54
C ASP A 44 5.14 -1.56 9.72
N CYS A 45 4.81 -2.83 9.99
CA CYS A 45 3.68 -3.51 9.37
C CYS A 45 2.35 -2.77 9.57
N SER A 46 2.09 -2.26 10.78
CA SER A 46 0.89 -1.47 11.08
C SER A 46 0.84 -0.16 10.28
N ALA A 47 1.96 0.58 10.24
CA ALA A 47 2.05 1.84 9.50
C ALA A 47 1.84 1.65 7.99
N HIS A 48 2.46 0.63 7.40
CA HIS A 48 2.30 0.32 5.98
C HIS A 48 0.89 -0.17 5.65
N ALA A 49 0.27 -0.98 6.51
CA ALA A 49 -1.12 -1.43 6.32
C ALA A 49 -2.10 -0.26 6.31
N ALA A 50 -1.92 0.73 7.19
CA ALA A 50 -2.71 1.95 7.19
C ALA A 50 -2.54 2.74 5.87
N ALA A 51 -1.30 2.90 5.40
CA ALA A 51 -1.02 3.60 4.14
C ALA A 51 -1.65 2.89 2.93
N ILE A 52 -1.54 1.55 2.85
CA ILE A 52 -2.22 0.76 1.80
C ILE A 52 -3.73 0.99 1.86
N TYR A 53 -4.32 0.93 3.06
CA TYR A 53 -5.76 1.10 3.23
C TYR A 53 -6.22 2.48 2.75
N GLU A 54 -5.48 3.54 3.07
CA GLU A 54 -5.79 4.89 2.60
C GLU A 54 -5.73 4.99 1.07
N LEU A 55 -4.65 4.51 0.45
CA LEU A 55 -4.48 4.51 -1.00
C LEU A 55 -5.62 3.76 -1.71
N LEU A 56 -5.92 2.54 -1.24
CA LEU A 56 -7.00 1.73 -1.82
C LEU A 56 -8.39 2.31 -1.56
N SER A 57 -8.60 2.98 -0.43
CA SER A 57 -9.88 3.64 -0.14
C SER A 57 -10.12 4.85 -1.03
N VAL A 58 -9.08 5.65 -1.30
CA VAL A 58 -9.15 6.74 -2.28
C VAL A 58 -9.52 6.19 -3.65
N GLU A 59 -8.81 5.13 -4.07
CA GLU A 59 -9.02 4.46 -5.35
C GLU A 59 -10.43 3.89 -5.53
N ILE A 60 -10.95 3.18 -4.53
CA ILE A 60 -12.32 2.63 -4.55
C ILE A 60 -13.35 3.75 -4.70
N ASN A 61 -13.15 4.86 -3.98
CA ASN A 61 -14.04 6.01 -4.03
C ASN A 61 -13.95 6.78 -5.36
N GLU A 62 -12.77 6.86 -5.97
CA GLU A 62 -12.58 7.44 -7.30
C GLU A 62 -13.28 6.58 -8.36
N ASN A 63 -13.04 5.26 -8.36
CA ASN A 63 -13.70 4.33 -9.29
C ASN A 63 -15.24 4.31 -9.15
N ALA A 64 -15.77 4.48 -7.94
CA ALA A 64 -17.20 4.57 -7.71
C ALA A 64 -17.84 5.84 -8.31
N LYS A 65 -17.08 6.91 -8.52
CA LYS A 65 -17.57 8.16 -9.15
C LYS A 65 -17.61 8.11 -10.67
N TYR A 66 -16.86 7.19 -11.28
CA TYR A 66 -16.79 7.01 -12.74
C TYR A 66 -17.64 5.84 -13.25
N LYS A 67 -18.41 5.18 -12.37
CA LYS A 67 -19.44 4.19 -12.69
C LYS A 67 -20.83 4.81 -12.63
#